data_AF-A0A938ZPU9-F1
#
_entry.id   AF-A0A938ZPU9-F1
#
_cell.length_a   1.000
_cell.length_b   1.000
_cell.length_c   1.000
_cell.angle_alpha   90.00
_cell.angle_beta   90.00
_cell.angle_gamma   90.00
#
_symmetry.space_group_name_H-M   'P 1'
#
loop_
_entity.id
_entity.type
_entity.pdbx_description
1 polymer ?
#
loop_
_entity_poly.entity_id
_entity_poly.type
_entity_poly.pdbx_seq_one_letter_code
_entity_poly.pdbx_strand_id
1 'polypeptide(L)' 'MKAISVRQPWAWGIIYSIKNIENRGWPINYRGDILIHAAKKCTKKEYEIVSIFFQRMGVSIGRVEVCITASPLPFGTVL' A
#
# COMPACT_ATOMS: atom_id res chain seq x y z
N MET A 1 -12.43 -4.86 -16.30
CA MET A 1 -11.16 -4.58 -15.58
C MET A 1 -11.32 -5.07 -14.14
N LYS A 2 -10.39 -5.86 -13.60
CA LYS A 2 -10.46 -6.35 -12.21
C LYS A 2 -9.57 -5.51 -11.32
N ALA A 3 -10.01 -5.27 -10.09
CA ALA A 3 -9.26 -4.54 -9.09
C ALA A 3 -9.26 -5.28 -7.76
N ILE A 4 -8.21 -5.08 -6.97
CA ILE A 4 -8.14 -5.52 -5.59
C ILE A 4 -7.90 -4.33 -4.68
N SER A 5 -8.73 -4.19 -3.66
CA SER A 5 -8.58 -3.15 -2.66
C SER A 5 -7.54 -3.56 -1.63
N VAL A 6 -6.45 -2.80 -1.53
CA VAL A 6 -5.36 -3.00 -0.57
C VAL A 6 -5.35 -1.83 0.40
N ARG A 7 -5.21 -2.11 1.70
CA ARG A 7 -5.19 -1.06 2.73
C ARG A 7 -3.88 -0.28 2.67
N GLN A 8 -3.98 1.02 2.86
CA GLN A 8 -2.79 1.82 3.11
C GLN A 8 -2.18 1.41 4.45
N PRO A 9 -0.83 1.37 4.56
CA PRO A 9 0.16 1.78 3.55
C PRO A 9 0.69 0.64 2.65
N TRP A 10 0.12 -0.57 2.74
CA TRP A 10 0.61 -1.74 1.99
C TRP A 10 0.45 -1.61 0.46
N ALA A 11 -0.56 -0.87 0.01
CA ALA A 11 -0.75 -0.56 -1.41
C ALA A 11 0.49 0.12 -2.02
N TRP A 12 1.13 1.03 -1.26
CA TRP A 12 2.37 1.69 -1.67
C TRP A 12 3.50 0.66 -1.84
N GLY A 13 3.61 -0.30 -0.92
CA GLY A 13 4.61 -1.37 -1.02
C GLY A 13 4.54 -2.20 -2.28
N ILE A 14 3.33 -2.45 -2.78
CA ILE A 14 3.12 -3.21 -4.01
C ILE A 14 3.54 -2.37 -5.21
N ILE A 15 3.13 -1.10 -5.29
CA ILE A 15 3.45 -0.20 -6.41
C ILE A 15 4.97 0.02 -6.54
N TYR A 16 5.66 0.25 -5.42
CA TYR A 16 7.12 0.45 -5.40
C TYR A 16 7.90 -0.88 -5.40
N SER A 17 7.25 -2.02 -5.62
CA SER A 17 7.87 -3.35 -5.75
C SER A 17 8.69 -3.79 -4.52
N ILE A 18 8.33 -3.30 -3.34
CA ILE A 18 8.92 -3.70 -2.05
C ILE A 18 8.14 -4.89 -1.46
N LYS A 19 6.87 -5.05 -1.88
CA LYS A 19 5.97 -6.13 -1.47
C LYS A 19 5.45 -6.88 -2.70
N ASN A 20 6.01 -8.07 -2.92
CA ASN A 20 5.65 -8.91 -4.07
C ASN A 20 4.45 -9.84 -3.79
N ILE A 21 4.06 -10.00 -2.52
CA ILE A 21 3.02 -10.95 -2.10
C ILE A 21 1.96 -10.22 -1.25
N GLU A 22 0.69 -10.33 -1.64
CA GLU A 22 -0.47 -9.85 -0.89
C GLU A 22 -1.20 -11.04 -0.24
N ASN A 23 -1.14 -11.16 1.09
CA ASN A 23 -1.72 -12.27 1.83
C ASN A 23 -3.20 -12.02 2.14
N ARG A 24 -4.07 -13.02 1.91
CA ARG A 24 -5.51 -12.98 2.20
C ARG A 24 -5.99 -14.30 2.77
N GLY A 25 -7.01 -14.25 3.63
CA GLY A 25 -7.60 -15.43 4.27
C GLY A 25 -8.49 -16.27 3.35
N TRP A 26 -8.62 -15.91 2.07
CA TRP A 26 -9.43 -16.61 1.09
C TRP A 26 -8.69 -16.70 -0.24
N PRO A 27 -8.84 -17.81 -1.00
CA PRO A 27 -8.10 -18.04 -2.23
C PRO A 27 -8.63 -17.18 -3.39
N ILE A 28 -7.71 -16.67 -4.20
CA ILE A 28 -8.03 -15.94 -5.45
C ILE A 28 -7.49 -16.75 -6.64
N ASN A 29 -8.39 -17.20 -7.52
CA ASN A 29 -8.02 -17.95 -8.73
C ASN A 29 -7.81 -17.06 -9.98
N TYR A 30 -7.66 -15.75 -9.80
CA TYR A 30 -7.41 -14.82 -10.90
C TYR A 30 -5.92 -14.82 -11.32
N ARG A 31 -5.66 -14.72 -12.62
CA ARG A 31 -4.32 -14.58 -13.22
C ARG A 31 -4.37 -13.51 -14.32
N GLY A 32 -3.28 -12.75 -14.47
CA GLY A 32 -3.19 -11.60 -15.36
C GLY A 32 -3.18 -10.27 -14.61
N ASP A 33 -3.23 -9.17 -15.37
CA ASP A 33 -3.12 -7.82 -14.84
C ASP A 33 -4.31 -7.44 -13.95
N ILE A 34 -4.02 -6.87 -12.78
CA ILE A 34 -5.03 -6.43 -11.83
C ILE A 34 -4.72 -5.01 -11.38
N LEU A 35 -5.77 -4.21 -11.20
CA LEU A 35 -5.61 -2.89 -10.61
C LEU A 35 -5.46 -2.98 -9.10
N ILE A 36 -4.66 -2.08 -8.54
CA ILE A 36 -4.54 -1.89 -7.10
C ILE A 36 -5.37 -0.67 -6.71
N HIS A 37 -6.46 -0.88 -5.98
CA HIS A 37 -7.19 0.21 -5.36
C HIS A 37 -6.63 0.48 -3.97
N ALA A 38 -6.04 1.66 -3.77
CA ALA A 38 -5.57 2.12 -2.48
C ALA A 38 -6.75 2.53 -1.59
N ALA A 39 -7.09 1.72 -0.58
CA ALA A 39 -8.21 2.02 0.30
C ALA A 39 -7.92 3.23 1.21
N LYS A 40 -8.93 4.07 1.44
CA LYS A 40 -8.83 5.33 2.21
C LYS A 40 -8.30 5.19 3.65
N LYS A 41 -8.54 4.05 4.31
CA LYS A 41 -8.20 3.88 5.73
C LYS A 41 -6.75 3.44 5.89
N CYS A 42 -6.00 4.20 6.68
CA CYS A 42 -4.69 3.85 7.22
C CYS A 42 -4.70 4.16 8.72
N THR A 43 -4.38 3.20 9.58
CA THR A 43 -4.17 3.48 11.01
C THR A 43 -2.71 3.85 11.28
N LYS A 44 -2.45 4.59 12.37
CA LYS A 44 -1.09 4.92 12.81
C LYS A 44 -0.25 3.66 13.04
N LYS A 45 -0.84 2.64 13.66
CA LYS A 45 -0.18 1.34 13.90
C LYS A 45 0.19 0.62 12.60
N GLU A 46 -0.70 0.59 11.61
CA GLU A 46 -0.39 0.03 10.29
C GLU A 46 0.79 0.77 9.64
N TYR A 47 0.82 2.10 9.77
CA TYR A 47 1.93 2.90 9.27
C TYR A 47 3.26 2.60 9.98
N GLU A 48 3.26 2.54 11.31
CA GLU A 48 4.47 2.24 12.09
C GLU A 48 5.07 0.88 11.72
N ILE A 49 4.23 -0.16 11.60
CA ILE A 49 4.66 -1.50 11.19
C ILE A 49 5.31 -1.48 9.81
N VAL A 50 4.68 -0.77 8.87
CA VAL A 50 5.21 -0.67 7.51
C VAL A 50 6.47 0.17 7.47
N SER A 51 6.57 1.27 8.21
CA SER A 51 7.80 2.06 8.30
C SER A 51 8.98 1.20 8.76
N ILE A 52 8.78 0.34 9.77
CA ILE A 52 9.82 -0.58 10.26
C ILE A 52 10.18 -1.60 9.16
N PHE A 53 9.20 -2.19 8.50
CA PHE A 53 9.45 -3.14 7.40
C PHE A 53 10.26 -2.49 6.28
N PHE A 54 9.92 -1.26 5.89
CA PHE A 54 10.55 -0.56 4.77
C PHE A 54 11.95 -0.09 5.14
N GLN A 55 12.15 0.39 6.36
CA GLN A 55 13.47 0.74 6.86
C GLN A 55 14.40 -0.48 6.87
N ARG A 56 13.90 -1.67 7.23
CA ARG A 56 14.67 -2.92 7.14
C ARG A 56 15.01 -3.32 5.70
N MET A 57 14.20 -2.90 4.74
CA MET A 57 14.45 -3.07 3.30
C MET A 57 15.33 -1.95 2.71
N GLY A 58 15.81 -1.00 3.53
CA GLY A 58 16.62 0.14 3.09
C GLY A 58 15.82 1.27 2.43
N VAL A 59 14.50 1.30 2.60
CA VAL A 59 13.60 2.29 1.99
C VAL A 59 13.06 3.23 3.06
N SER A 60 13.27 4.53 2.88
CA SER A 60 12.66 5.57 3.72
C SER A 60 11.30 5.98 3.15
N ILE A 61 10.21 5.68 3.87
CA ILE A 61 8.88 6.21 3.56
C ILE A 61 8.76 7.67 4.06
N GLY A 62 8.17 8.56 3.24
CA GLY A 62 7.86 9.95 3.61
C GLY A 62 6.80 10.06 4.72
N ARG A 63 6.73 11.20 5.41
CA ARG A 63 6.00 11.42 6.69
C ARG A 63 4.60 10.77 6.81
N VAL A 64 4.34 10.26 8.02
CA VAL A 64 3.12 9.57 8.48
C VAL A 64 1.84 10.33 8.13
N GLU A 65 1.85 11.66 8.26
CA GLU A 65 0.69 12.55 8.06
C GLU A 65 0.02 12.34 6.69
N VAL A 66 0.81 12.00 5.67
CA VAL A 66 0.36 11.82 4.29
C VAL A 66 -0.53 10.57 4.14
N CYS A 67 -0.29 9.51 4.91
CA CYS A 67 -1.08 8.28 4.85
C CYS A 67 -2.34 8.29 5.72
N ILE A 68 -2.32 9.01 6.85
CA ILE A 68 -3.43 9.01 7.84
C ILE A 68 -4.49 10.10 7.62
N THR A 69 -4.14 11.21 6.98
CA THR A 69 -5.05 12.38 6.90
C THR A 69 -5.88 12.46 5.63
N ALA A 70 -5.71 11.54 4.67
CA ALA A 70 -6.30 11.69 3.33
C ALA A 70 -5.98 13.05 2.66
N SER A 71 -4.91 13.73 3.10
CA SER A 71 -4.33 14.85 2.37
C SER A 71 -3.97 14.35 0.97
N PRO A 72 -4.25 15.12 -0.10
CA PRO A 72 -3.87 14.71 -1.44
C PRO A 72 -2.37 14.43 -1.43
N LEU A 73 -2.04 13.15 -1.67
CA LEU A 73 -0.67 12.76 -1.97
C LEU A 73 -0.15 13.72 -3.04
N PRO A 74 1.11 14.18 -2.98
CA PRO A 74 1.64 15.13 -3.95
C PRO A 74 1.24 14.72 -5.38
N PHE A 75 0.67 15.68 -6.10
CA PHE A 75 0.17 15.53 -7.47
C PHE A 75 1.15 14.67 -8.28
N GLY A 76 0.70 13.48 -8.72
CA GLY A 76 1.53 12.53 -9.47
C GLY A 76 1.49 11.08 -8.97
N THR A 77 0.88 10.79 -7.81
CA THR A 77 0.60 9.39 -7.41
C THR A 77 -0.66 8.91 -8.15
N VAL A 78 -0.45 8.24 -9.29
CA VAL A 78 -1.51 7.70 -10.16
C VAL A 78 -2.25 6.55 -9.46
N LEU A 79 -3.58 6.65 -9.45
CA LEU A 79 -4.54 5.54 -9.20
C LEU A 79 -4.69 4.67 -10.45
#